data_AF-A0A7R8WVR6-F1
#
_entry.id   AF-A0A7R8WVR6-F1
#
_cell.length_a   1.000
_cell.length_b   1.000
_cell.length_c   1.000
_cell.angle_alpha   90.00
_cell.angle_beta   90.00
_cell.angle_gamma   90.00
#
_symmetry.space_group_name_H-M   'P 1'
#
loop_
_entity.id
_entity.type
_entity.pdbx_description
1 polymer ?
#
loop_
_entity_poly.entity_id
_entity_poly.type
_entity_poly.pdbx_seq_one_letter_code
_entity_poly.pdbx_strand_id
1 'polypeptide(L)'
;MSVGHPEVEGTMGQLPEGAVLLVETVEDVASLNVEGEENLAYCTQTTLSVDDTIDIVKALKARFVDIEGPHKEDICYATTNRQNAAKEIAGKCDAMIVIGAPNSSNSNRLVEVGASYGCPKSMLVQRASDIDWDWLD
;
A
#
# COMPACT_ATOMS: atom_id res chain seq x y z
N MET A 1 -0.01 6.98 2.08
CA MET A 1 0.62 7.74 3.18
C MET A 1 1.52 6.78 3.96
N SER A 2 2.82 6.78 3.70
CA SER A 2 3.81 5.93 4.40
C SER A 2 4.81 6.71 5.28
N VAL A 3 4.97 8.02 5.05
CA VAL A 3 5.79 8.90 5.90
C VAL A 3 5.24 8.94 7.33
N GLY A 4 6.09 8.55 8.30
CA GLY A 4 5.74 8.52 9.73
C GLY A 4 5.05 7.24 10.19
N HIS A 5 4.95 6.19 9.36
CA HIS A 5 4.45 4.90 9.81
C HIS A 5 5.51 4.15 10.64
N PRO A 6 5.18 3.59 11.83
CA PRO A 6 6.16 2.94 12.71
C PRO A 6 6.99 1.82 12.04
N GLU A 7 6.39 1.10 11.09
CA GLU A 7 7.07 0.05 10.30
C GLU A 7 8.14 0.63 9.36
N VAL A 8 7.90 1.82 8.79
CA VAL A 8 8.86 2.51 7.92
C VAL A 8 10.00 3.08 8.76
N GLU A 9 9.69 3.76 9.85
CA GLU A 9 10.70 4.29 10.78
C GLU A 9 11.60 3.18 11.35
N GLY A 10 10.99 2.05 11.73
CA GLY A 10 11.73 0.89 12.23
C GLY A 10 12.72 0.31 11.23
N THR A 11 12.36 0.27 9.94
CA THR A 11 13.22 -0.24 8.86
C THR A 11 14.34 0.74 8.52
N MET A 12 14.01 2.03 8.39
CA MET A 12 14.98 3.08 8.06
C MET A 12 16.04 3.26 9.15
N GLY A 13 15.67 3.08 10.43
CA GLY A 13 16.56 3.27 11.57
C GLY A 13 17.64 2.20 11.78
N GLN A 14 17.66 1.13 10.97
CA GLN A 14 18.67 0.05 11.10
C GLN A 14 19.94 0.29 10.28
N LEU A 15 19.97 1.32 9.41
CA LEU A 15 21.04 1.53 8.44
C LEU A 15 21.60 2.96 8.51
N PRO A 16 22.84 3.19 8.02
CA PRO A 16 23.43 4.53 7.94
C PRO A 16 22.54 5.49 7.15
N GLU A 17 22.63 6.78 7.46
CA GLU A 17 21.90 7.83 6.75
C GLU A 17 22.23 7.80 5.25
N GLY A 18 21.18 7.83 4.41
CA GLY A 18 21.31 7.73 2.95
C GLY A 18 21.45 6.31 2.39
N ALA A 19 21.56 5.28 3.25
CA ALA A 19 21.61 3.88 2.80
C ALA A 19 20.25 3.33 2.33
N VAL A 20 19.15 3.98 2.73
CA VAL A 20 17.78 3.64 2.30
C VAL A 20 17.10 4.89 1.78
N LEU A 21 16.40 4.75 0.66
CA LEU A 21 15.60 5.80 0.05
C LEU A 21 14.14 5.37 0.09
N LEU A 22 13.26 6.28 0.50
CA LEU A 22 11.81 6.04 0.52
C LEU A 22 11.21 6.43 -0.83
N VAL A 23 10.36 5.56 -1.38
CA VAL A 23 9.63 5.75 -2.63
C VAL A 23 8.16 5.47 -2.34
N GLU A 24 7.28 6.42 -2.66
CA GLU A 24 5.83 6.27 -2.44
C GLU A 24 5.04 6.23 -3.76
N THR A 25 5.62 6.73 -4.85
CA THR A 25 4.96 6.89 -6.15
C THR A 25 5.87 6.48 -7.31
N VAL A 26 5.28 6.29 -8.49
CA VAL A 26 6.03 6.02 -9.72
C VAL A 26 6.88 7.24 -10.11
N GLU A 27 6.39 8.44 -9.81
CA GLU A 27 7.08 9.71 -10.03
C GLU A 27 8.33 9.84 -9.15
N ASP A 28 8.26 9.36 -7.91
CA ASP A 28 9.44 9.34 -7.02
C ASP A 28 10.57 8.52 -7.64
N VAL A 29 10.25 7.35 -8.23
CA VAL A 29 11.23 6.51 -8.94
C VAL A 29 11.94 7.29 -10.05
N ALA A 30 11.21 8.14 -10.77
CA ALA A 30 11.77 8.95 -11.84
C ALA A 30 12.77 10.01 -11.32
N SER A 31 12.63 10.42 -10.07
CA SER A 31 13.48 11.45 -9.44
C SER A 31 14.65 10.89 -8.63
N LEU A 32 14.73 9.57 -8.43
CA LEU A 32 15.78 8.93 -7.63
C LEU A 32 17.19 9.18 -8.20
N ASN A 33 18.05 9.76 -7.37
CA ASN A 33 19.48 9.91 -7.66
C ASN A 33 20.26 8.97 -6.74
N VAL A 34 20.79 7.88 -7.28
CA VAL A 34 21.44 6.82 -6.50
C VAL A 34 22.84 6.56 -7.06
N GLU A 35 23.84 6.47 -6.18
CA GLU A 35 25.18 6.05 -6.57
C GLU A 35 25.26 4.53 -6.58
N GLY A 36 25.90 3.94 -7.60
CA GLY A 36 26.09 2.49 -7.70
C GLY A 36 24.82 1.72 -8.06
N GLU A 37 24.18 2.06 -9.18
CA GLU A 37 22.94 1.42 -9.66
C GLU A 37 23.06 -0.10 -9.87
N GLU A 38 24.30 -0.61 -10.02
CA GLU A 38 24.60 -2.04 -10.13
C GLU A 38 24.46 -2.84 -8.83
N ASN A 39 24.28 -2.18 -7.68
CA ASN A 39 24.21 -2.83 -6.38
C ASN A 39 23.04 -2.27 -5.53
N LEU A 40 21.84 -2.33 -6.10
CA LEU A 40 20.62 -1.87 -5.45
C LEU A 40 19.73 -3.04 -5.07
N ALA A 41 19.04 -2.90 -3.94
CA ALA A 41 17.95 -3.77 -3.55
C ALA A 41 16.74 -2.95 -3.12
N TYR A 42 15.54 -3.49 -3.30
CA TYR A 42 14.32 -2.90 -2.77
C TYR A 42 13.60 -3.88 -1.83
N CYS A 43 12.87 -3.31 -0.87
CA CYS A 43 11.88 -4.02 -0.07
C CYS A 43 10.60 -3.19 -0.02
N THR A 44 9.48 -3.81 0.32
CA THR A 44 8.18 -3.12 0.40
C THR A 44 7.56 -3.28 1.79
N GLN A 45 6.71 -2.34 2.17
CA GLN A 45 5.95 -2.45 3.42
C GLN A 45 4.82 -3.49 3.27
N THR A 46 4.57 -4.27 4.31
CA THR A 46 3.68 -5.44 4.27
C THR A 46 2.19 -5.14 4.02
N THR A 47 1.78 -3.87 4.19
CA THR A 47 0.37 -3.42 4.20
C THR A 47 0.01 -2.47 3.06
N LEU A 48 0.85 -2.35 2.02
CA LEU A 48 0.61 -1.45 0.89
C LEU A 48 -0.53 -1.93 -0.03
N SER A 49 -0.99 -1.05 -0.94
CA SER A 49 -1.80 -1.45 -2.09
C SER A 49 -1.00 -2.43 -2.92
N VAL A 50 -1.61 -3.56 -3.27
CA VAL A 50 -0.98 -4.51 -4.17
C VAL A 50 -0.75 -3.86 -5.54
N ASP A 51 -1.73 -3.11 -6.07
CA ASP A 51 -1.64 -2.55 -7.42
C ASP A 51 -0.62 -1.41 -7.51
N ASP A 52 -0.67 -0.45 -6.59
CA ASP A 52 0.26 0.69 -6.57
C ASP A 52 1.71 0.17 -6.43
N THR A 53 1.90 -0.83 -5.57
CA THR A 53 3.23 -1.43 -5.35
C THR A 53 3.72 -2.15 -6.59
N ILE A 54 2.85 -2.87 -7.31
CA ILE A 54 3.20 -3.51 -8.58
C ILE A 54 3.69 -2.47 -9.58
N ASP A 55 3.03 -1.33 -9.69
CA ASP A 55 3.40 -0.30 -10.67
C ASP A 55 4.70 0.41 -10.29
N ILE A 56 4.93 0.67 -9.00
CA ILE A 56 6.22 1.19 -8.49
C ILE A 56 7.35 0.19 -8.74
N VAL A 57 7.14 -1.11 -8.46
CA VAL A 57 8.14 -2.16 -8.68
C VAL A 57 8.47 -2.30 -10.17
N LYS A 58 7.46 -2.21 -11.06
CA LYS A 58 7.70 -2.18 -12.51
C LYS A 58 8.55 -0.97 -12.90
N ALA A 59 8.24 0.21 -12.38
CA ALA A 59 9.02 1.42 -12.65
C ALA A 59 10.47 1.30 -12.16
N LEU A 60 10.68 0.74 -10.95
CA LEU A 60 12.01 0.49 -10.39
C LEU A 60 12.81 -0.46 -11.28
N LYS A 61 12.24 -1.61 -11.66
CA LYS A 61 12.91 -2.60 -12.52
C LYS A 61 13.15 -2.11 -13.95
N ALA A 62 12.32 -1.20 -14.44
CA ALA A 62 12.52 -0.58 -15.75
C ALA A 62 13.66 0.45 -15.74
N ARG A 63 13.85 1.16 -14.63
CA ARG A 63 14.90 2.18 -14.46
C ARG A 63 16.25 1.55 -14.06
N PHE A 64 16.24 0.68 -13.05
CA PHE A 64 17.42 0.05 -12.48
C PHE A 64 17.40 -1.43 -12.83
N VAL A 65 18.04 -1.80 -13.94
CA VAL A 65 17.94 -3.14 -14.54
C VAL A 65 18.50 -4.23 -13.62
N ASP A 66 19.51 -3.91 -12.83
CA ASP A 66 20.20 -4.84 -11.93
C ASP A 66 19.64 -4.82 -10.50
N ILE A 67 18.52 -4.11 -10.24
CA ILE A 67 17.95 -4.02 -8.89
C ILE A 67 17.43 -5.38 -8.41
N GLU A 68 17.89 -5.80 -7.24
CA GLU A 68 17.45 -7.03 -6.60
C GLU A 68 16.18 -6.80 -5.78
N GLY A 69 15.23 -7.73 -5.89
CA GLY A 69 14.01 -7.76 -5.10
C GLY A 69 13.99 -8.95 -4.16
N PRO A 70 13.05 -8.97 -3.20
CA PRO A 70 12.86 -10.11 -2.32
C PRO A 70 12.49 -11.38 -3.11
N HIS A 71 12.94 -12.55 -2.65
CA HIS A 71 12.62 -13.85 -3.28
C HIS A 71 11.13 -14.20 -3.28
N LYS A 72 10.33 -13.57 -2.40
CA LYS A 72 8.87 -13.64 -2.33
C LYS A 72 8.31 -12.23 -2.25
N GLU A 73 7.06 -12.04 -2.68
CA GLU A 73 6.36 -10.77 -2.47
C GLU A 73 6.41 -10.35 -0.99
N ASP A 74 6.84 -9.13 -0.72
CA ASP A 74 6.93 -8.57 0.64
C ASP A 74 5.55 -8.19 1.21
N ILE A 75 4.56 -7.97 0.35
CA ILE A 75 3.16 -7.80 0.77
C ILE A 75 2.66 -9.15 1.29
N CYS A 76 2.22 -9.17 2.54
CA CYS A 76 1.82 -10.43 3.16
C CYS A 76 0.55 -11.00 2.50
N TYR A 77 0.43 -12.34 2.51
CA TYR A 77 -0.73 -13.05 1.93
C TYR A 77 -2.08 -12.52 2.45
N ALA A 78 -2.12 -12.08 3.71
CA ALA A 78 -3.33 -11.63 4.37
C ALA A 78 -3.80 -10.26 3.83
N THR A 79 -2.86 -9.41 3.39
CA THR A 79 -3.15 -8.14 2.71
C THR A 79 -3.71 -8.44 1.31
N THR A 80 -3.00 -9.26 0.53
CA THR A 80 -3.40 -9.64 -0.84
C THR A 80 -4.78 -10.29 -0.88
N ASN A 81 -5.04 -11.26 0.01
CA ASN A 81 -6.32 -11.96 0.05
C ASN A 81 -7.48 -11.02 0.38
N ARG A 82 -7.31 -10.09 1.34
CA ARG A 82 -8.37 -9.15 1.71
C ARG A 82 -8.63 -8.12 0.62
N GLN A 83 -7.59 -7.59 -0.02
CA GLN A 83 -7.76 -6.65 -1.14
C GLN A 83 -8.46 -7.33 -2.32
N ASN A 84 -8.09 -8.56 -2.68
CA ASN A 84 -8.77 -9.32 -3.74
C ASN A 84 -10.24 -9.57 -3.41
N ALA A 85 -10.55 -9.97 -2.18
CA ALA A 85 -11.94 -10.15 -1.74
C ALA A 85 -12.73 -8.83 -1.81
N ALA A 86 -12.12 -7.71 -1.39
CA ALA A 86 -12.73 -6.38 -1.49
C ALA A 86 -13.02 -5.99 -2.96
N LYS A 87 -12.07 -6.23 -3.89
CA LYS A 87 -12.27 -6.01 -5.33
C LYS A 87 -13.44 -6.81 -5.88
N GLU A 88 -13.54 -8.09 -5.51
CA GLU A 88 -14.58 -8.99 -6.01
C GLU A 88 -16.00 -8.61 -5.55
N ILE A 89 -16.13 -8.00 -4.37
CA ILE A 89 -17.43 -7.59 -3.82
C ILE A 89 -17.79 -6.14 -4.16
N ALA A 90 -16.80 -5.26 -4.38
CA ALA A 90 -17.03 -3.83 -4.60
C ALA A 90 -18.06 -3.53 -5.71
N GLY A 91 -17.96 -4.20 -6.86
CA GLY A 91 -18.93 -4.02 -7.96
C GLY A 91 -20.29 -4.69 -7.75
N LYS A 92 -20.54 -5.31 -6.59
CA LYS A 92 -21.74 -6.11 -6.27
C LYS A 92 -22.48 -5.59 -5.03
N CYS A 93 -22.06 -4.46 -4.47
CA CYS A 93 -22.70 -3.83 -3.32
C CYS A 93 -22.86 -2.33 -3.56
N ASP A 94 -23.94 -1.76 -3.02
CA ASP A 94 -24.20 -0.32 -3.11
C ASP A 94 -23.34 0.48 -2.10
N ALA A 95 -22.91 -0.17 -1.02
CA ALA A 95 -22.04 0.38 -0.01
C ALA A 95 -21.15 -0.70 0.64
N MET A 96 -19.93 -0.31 1.03
CA MET A 96 -18.97 -1.17 1.70
C MET A 96 -18.47 -0.51 2.99
N ILE A 97 -18.57 -1.26 4.10
CA ILE A 97 -18.13 -0.81 5.41
C ILE A 97 -16.94 -1.65 5.83
N VAL A 98 -15.78 -1.03 5.98
CA VAL A 98 -14.56 -1.66 6.47
C VAL A 98 -14.43 -1.38 7.96
N ILE A 99 -14.29 -2.43 8.75
CA ILE A 99 -14.09 -2.31 10.20
C ILE A 99 -12.59 -2.23 10.48
N GLY A 100 -12.14 -1.12 11.05
CA GLY A 100 -10.73 -0.93 11.39
C GLY A 100 -10.45 0.40 12.07
N ALA A 101 -9.28 0.49 12.69
CA ALA A 101 -8.80 1.74 13.28
C ALA A 101 -8.36 2.74 12.19
N PRO A 102 -8.59 4.06 12.36
CA PRO A 102 -8.18 5.11 11.41
C PRO A 102 -6.69 5.12 11.09
N ASN A 103 -5.86 4.68 12.03
CA ASN A 103 -4.41 4.57 11.85
C ASN A 103 -3.96 3.21 11.28
N SER A 104 -4.89 2.34 10.86
CA SER A 104 -4.56 1.05 10.24
C SER A 104 -4.40 1.20 8.73
N SER A 105 -3.15 1.11 8.24
CA SER A 105 -2.84 1.15 6.80
C SER A 105 -3.67 0.14 5.99
N ASN A 106 -3.67 -1.14 6.42
CA ASN A 106 -4.44 -2.19 5.73
C ASN A 106 -5.94 -1.89 5.68
N SER A 107 -6.54 -1.36 6.76
CA SER A 107 -7.98 -1.09 6.79
C SER A 107 -8.35 0.08 5.87
N ASN A 108 -7.57 1.16 5.90
CA ASN A 108 -7.74 2.27 4.95
C ASN A 108 -7.57 1.79 3.51
N ARG A 109 -6.61 0.91 3.26
CA ARG A 109 -6.39 0.40 1.91
C ARG A 109 -7.58 -0.39 1.36
N LEU A 110 -8.30 -1.14 2.21
CA LEU A 110 -9.53 -1.81 1.78
C LEU A 110 -10.64 -0.83 1.39
N VAL A 111 -10.74 0.32 2.07
CA VAL A 111 -11.69 1.38 1.72
C VAL A 111 -11.37 1.97 0.35
N GLU A 112 -10.09 2.29 0.12
CA GLU A 112 -9.60 2.81 -1.17
C GLU A 112 -9.83 1.81 -2.32
N VAL A 113 -9.58 0.53 -2.06
CA VAL A 113 -9.84 -0.56 -3.02
C VAL A 113 -11.32 -0.64 -3.34
N GLY A 114 -12.21 -0.63 -2.35
CA GLY A 114 -13.66 -0.64 -2.61
C GLY A 114 -14.13 0.54 -3.46
N ALA A 115 -13.69 1.74 -3.09
CA ALA A 115 -14.01 2.97 -3.82
C ALA A 115 -13.56 2.91 -5.27
N SER A 116 -12.35 2.40 -5.53
CA SER A 116 -11.74 2.36 -6.86
C SER A 116 -12.28 1.25 -7.76
N TYR A 117 -12.82 0.17 -7.18
CA TYR A 117 -13.22 -1.05 -7.92
C TYR A 117 -14.74 -1.26 -8.05
N GLY A 118 -15.55 -0.27 -7.69
CA GLY A 118 -16.99 -0.29 -8.01
C GLY A 118 -17.93 0.11 -6.89
N CYS A 119 -17.42 0.42 -5.69
CA CYS A 119 -18.23 0.85 -4.55
C CYS A 119 -17.76 2.23 -4.03
N PRO A 120 -18.07 3.34 -4.73
CA PRO A 120 -17.67 4.69 -4.29
C PRO A 120 -18.12 5.02 -2.85
N LYS A 121 -19.27 4.47 -2.43
CA LYS A 121 -19.70 4.45 -1.03
C LYS A 121 -18.90 3.39 -0.27
N SER A 122 -17.64 3.68 0.03
CA SER A 122 -16.80 2.87 0.94
C SER A 122 -16.38 3.69 2.15
N MET A 123 -16.54 3.16 3.37
CA MET A 123 -16.17 3.87 4.60
C MET A 123 -15.39 3.00 5.59
N LEU A 124 -14.62 3.66 6.46
CA LEU A 124 -13.96 3.05 7.59
C LEU A 124 -14.74 3.36 8.87
N VAL A 125 -15.03 2.33 9.68
CA VAL A 125 -15.63 2.50 11.00
C VAL A 125 -14.87 1.68 12.04
N GLN A 126 -14.73 2.19 13.26
CA GLN A 126 -14.11 1.42 14.34
C GLN A 126 -15.13 0.51 15.03
N ARG A 127 -16.36 0.99 15.18
CA ARG A 127 -17.43 0.34 15.93
C ARG A 127 -18.75 0.55 15.23
N ALA A 128 -19.72 -0.32 15.52
CA ALA A 128 -21.07 -0.21 14.98
C ALA A 128 -21.76 1.12 15.35
N SER A 129 -21.39 1.72 16.49
CA SER A 129 -21.87 3.04 16.92
C SER A 129 -21.41 4.20 16.03
N ASP A 130 -20.35 3.98 15.24
CA ASP A 130 -19.73 5.02 14.42
C ASP A 130 -20.27 4.99 12.99
N ILE A 131 -21.20 4.07 12.69
CA ILE A 131 -21.85 3.97 11.39
C ILE A 131 -22.83 5.13 11.27
N ASP A 132 -22.55 6.02 10.32
CA ASP A 132 -23.51 6.99 9.83
C ASP A 132 -24.50 6.26 8.91
N TRP A 133 -25.68 5.92 9.43
CA TRP A 133 -26.70 5.21 8.67
C TRP A 133 -27.30 6.08 7.56
N ASP A 134 -27.34 7.40 7.75
CA ASP A 134 -27.87 8.34 6.75
C ASP A 134 -26.97 8.41 5.51
N TRP A 135 -25.70 8.00 5.61
CA TRP A 135 -24.79 7.88 4.47
C TRP A 135 -25.16 6.72 3.51
N LEU A 136 -25.88 5.71 3.99
CA LEU A 136 -26.30 4.58 3.17
C LEU A 136 -27.47 4.92 2.25
N ASP A 137 -28.28 5.92 2.60
CA ASP A 137 -29.41 6.42 1.80
C ASP A 137 -28.97 7.15 0.52
#